data_AF-A0A3B8R103-F1
#
_entry.id   AF-A0A3B8R103-F1
#
_cell.length_a   1.000
_cell.length_b   1.000
_cell.length_c   1.000
_cell.angle_alpha   90.00
_cell.angle_beta   90.00
_cell.angle_gamma   90.00
#
_symmetry.space_group_name_H-M   'P 1'
#
loop_
_entity.id
_entity.type
_entity.pdbx_description
1 polymer ?
#
loop_
_entity_poly.entity_id
_entity_poly.type
_entity_poly.pdbx_seq_one_letter_code
_entity_poly.pdbx_strand_id
1 'polypeptide(L)' 'PKTLGVSALSASILSVELAHPCAWCLKLMTNSIFYPISQAFYEAAGEAFGTRPETHLANGAFKITDWQRGKRIDLT' A
#
# COMPACT_ATOMS: atom_id res chain seq x y z
N PRO A 1 1.03 17.32 14.70
CA PRO A 1 -0.31 17.18 14.07
C PRO A 1 -1.14 16.14 14.82
N LYS A 2 -2.35 16.47 15.31
CA LYS A 2 -3.19 15.53 16.08
C LYS A 2 -4.09 14.64 15.20
N THR A 3 -4.20 14.91 13.90
CA THR A 3 -4.97 14.12 12.92
C THR A 3 -4.29 14.20 11.54
N LEU A 4 -4.42 13.13 10.74
CA LEU A 4 -3.98 13.06 9.35
C LEU A 4 -5.12 13.54 8.43
N GLY A 5 -4.81 14.34 7.41
CA GLY A 5 -5.80 14.92 6.48
C GLY A 5 -6.37 13.96 5.43
N VAL A 6 -6.78 12.75 5.84
CA VAL A 6 -7.37 11.75 4.94
C VAL A 6 -8.63 11.16 5.54
N SER A 7 -9.67 10.99 4.73
CA SER A 7 -10.93 10.37 5.14
C SER A 7 -11.61 9.64 3.98
N ALA A 8 -12.33 8.55 4.27
CA ALA A 8 -13.17 7.86 3.30
C ALA A 8 -14.61 8.40 3.40
N LEU A 9 -15.11 9.01 2.32
CA LEU A 9 -16.50 9.48 2.25
C LEU A 9 -17.47 8.35 1.86
N SER A 10 -16.95 7.33 1.16
CA SER A 10 -17.64 6.09 0.82
C SER A 10 -16.62 4.98 0.54
N ALA A 11 -17.09 3.78 0.18
CA ALA A 11 -16.21 2.66 -0.19
C ALA A 11 -15.32 2.93 -1.42
N SER A 12 -15.65 3.93 -2.25
CA SER A 12 -14.93 4.25 -3.49
C SER A 12 -14.52 5.72 -3.59
N ILE A 13 -14.73 6.53 -2.55
CA ILE A 13 -14.41 7.97 -2.54
C ILE A 13 -13.50 8.29 -1.36
N LEU A 14 -12.25 8.66 -1.67
CA LEU A 14 -11.25 9.13 -0.72
C LEU A 14 -11.14 10.66 -0.79
N SER A 15 -11.26 11.33 0.35
CA SER A 15 -10.99 12.76 0.50
C SER A 15 -9.60 12.97 1.11
N VAL A 16 -8.82 13.86 0.49
CA VAL A 16 -7.46 14.22 0.92
C VAL A 16 -7.39 15.73 1.08
N GLU A 17 -7.15 16.20 2.30
CA GLU A 17 -6.97 17.60 2.64
C GLU A 17 -5.48 17.94 2.67
N LEU A 18 -5.08 18.92 1.87
CA LEU A 18 -3.69 19.36 1.76
C LEU A 18 -3.48 20.60 2.64
N ALA A 19 -2.36 20.65 3.36
CA ALA A 19 -2.01 21.80 4.21
C ALA A 19 -1.82 23.11 3.41
N HIS A 20 -1.52 23.01 2.12
CA HIS A 20 -1.40 24.11 1.16
C HIS A 20 -1.59 23.57 -0.27
N PRO A 21 -1.88 24.42 -1.26
CA PRO A 21 -2.01 23.98 -2.65
C PRO A 21 -0.75 23.22 -3.14
N CYS A 22 -0.93 22.01 -3.65
CA CYS A 22 0.14 21.18 -4.19
C CYS A 22 -0.22 20.65 -5.58
N ALA A 23 0.27 21.33 -6.62
CA ALA A 23 -0.06 21.03 -8.02
C ALA A 23 0.40 19.63 -8.49
N TRP A 24 1.38 19.03 -7.81
CA TRP A 24 1.98 17.75 -8.16
C TRP A 24 1.53 16.61 -7.21
N CYS A 25 0.54 16.84 -6.35
CA CYS A 25 0.03 15.84 -5.40
C CYS A 25 -0.36 14.52 -6.10
N LEU A 26 -1.08 14.60 -7.22
CA LEU A 26 -1.47 13.40 -7.97
C LEU A 26 -0.27 12.62 -8.51
N LYS A 27 0.80 13.30 -8.92
CA LYS A 27 2.04 12.66 -9.34
C LYS A 27 2.78 12.02 -8.17
N LEU A 28 2.72 12.62 -6.98
CA LEU A 28 3.31 12.05 -5.77
C LEU A 28 2.62 10.74 -5.37
N MET A 29 1.28 10.69 -5.48
CA MET A 29 0.48 9.52 -5.12
C MET A 29 0.71 8.28 -6.01
N THR A 30 1.46 8.40 -7.10
CA THR A 30 1.85 7.23 -7.92
C THR A 30 3.04 6.46 -7.33
N ASN A 31 3.73 7.02 -6.34
CA ASN A 31 4.82 6.36 -5.64
C ASN A 31 4.29 5.22 -4.74
N SER A 32 5.06 4.13 -4.63
CA SER A 32 4.68 2.94 -3.86
C SER A 32 4.39 3.22 -2.38
N ILE A 33 4.93 4.28 -1.79
CA ILE A 33 4.62 4.67 -0.40
C ILE A 33 3.16 5.09 -0.20
N PHE A 34 2.43 5.42 -1.27
CA PHE A 34 1.00 5.76 -1.23
C PHE A 34 0.08 4.60 -1.66
N TYR A 35 0.64 3.41 -1.94
CA TYR A 35 -0.18 2.28 -2.34
C TYR A 35 -1.03 1.79 -1.17
N PRO A 36 -2.28 1.38 -1.42
CA PRO A 36 -3.18 0.93 -0.37
C PRO A 36 -2.73 -0.44 0.16
N ILE A 37 -3.01 -0.69 1.44
CA ILE A 37 -2.87 -1.99 2.07
C ILE A 37 -4.23 -2.45 2.60
N SER A 38 -4.46 -3.76 2.61
CA SER A 38 -5.63 -4.34 3.29
C SER A 38 -5.36 -4.39 4.79
N GLN A 39 -6.17 -3.68 5.59
CA GLN A 39 -6.03 -3.65 7.05
C GLN A 39 -6.15 -5.05 7.66
N ALA A 40 -7.18 -5.82 7.28
CA ALA A 40 -7.38 -7.16 7.81
C ALA A 40 -6.20 -8.09 7.52
N PHE A 41 -5.60 -7.98 6.32
CA PHE A 41 -4.42 -8.77 5.97
C PHE A 41 -3.18 -8.32 6.74
N TYR A 42 -2.97 -7.00 6.89
CA TYR A 42 -1.88 -6.44 7.67
C TYR A 42 -1.93 -6.92 9.14
N GLU A 43 -3.10 -6.83 9.77
CA GLU A 43 -3.31 -7.28 11.15
C GLU A 43 -3.09 -8.80 11.29
N ALA A 44 -3.54 -9.59 10.33
CA ALA A 44 -3.34 -11.04 10.33
C ALA A 44 -1.86 -11.44 10.13
N ALA A 45 -1.12 -10.70 9.29
CA ALA A 45 0.30 -10.96 9.03
C ALA A 45 1.22 -10.47 10.16
N GLY A 46 0.82 -9.40 10.87
CA GLY A 46 1.58 -8.81 11.98
C GLY A 46 3.01 -8.44 11.58
N GLU A 47 3.97 -8.77 12.44
CA GLU A 47 5.42 -8.52 12.22
C GLU A 47 5.97 -9.21 10.96
N ALA A 48 5.29 -10.23 10.43
CA ALA A 48 5.72 -10.92 9.22
C ALA A 48 5.24 -10.23 7.93
N PHE A 49 4.45 -9.16 8.01
CA PHE A 49 3.92 -8.45 6.84
C PHE A 49 5.02 -8.06 5.84
N GLY A 50 4.87 -8.50 4.59
CA GLY A 50 5.81 -8.21 3.50
C GLY A 50 7.15 -8.95 3.56
N THR A 51 7.31 -9.96 4.42
CA THR A 51 8.61 -10.66 4.60
C THR A 51 8.75 -11.98 3.84
N ARG A 52 7.66 -12.51 3.25
CA ARG A 52 7.61 -13.77 2.48
C ARG A 52 6.36 -13.78 1.57
N PRO A 53 6.28 -14.69 0.57
CA PRO A 53 5.15 -14.73 -0.37
C PRO A 53 3.77 -14.83 0.31
N GLU A 54 3.64 -15.63 1.37
CA GLU A 54 2.35 -15.86 2.06
C GLU A 54 1.88 -14.66 2.88
N THR A 55 2.81 -13.77 3.26
CA THR A 55 2.52 -12.56 4.03
C THR A 55 2.64 -11.29 3.17
N HIS A 56 2.59 -11.45 1.84
CA HIS A 56 2.56 -10.37 0.88
C HIS A 56 1.27 -10.41 0.05
N LEU A 57 0.48 -9.33 0.10
CA LEU A 57 -0.75 -9.18 -0.68
C LEU A 57 -0.55 -8.08 -1.74
N ALA A 58 -0.95 -8.36 -2.98
CA ALA A 58 -0.85 -7.41 -4.08
C ALA A 58 -2.21 -7.16 -4.75
N ASN A 59 -2.44 -5.91 -5.16
CA ASN A 59 -3.57 -5.44 -5.96
C ASN A 59 -3.15 -4.95 -7.36
N GLY A 60 -1.92 -5.26 -7.77
CA GLY A 60 -1.38 -4.95 -9.10
C GLY A 60 -1.51 -6.12 -10.07
N ALA A 61 -0.79 -6.04 -11.19
CA ALA A 61 -0.85 -7.03 -12.27
C ALA A 61 -0.27 -8.40 -11.90
N PHE A 62 0.63 -8.48 -10.90
CA PHE A 62 1.34 -9.69 -10.53
C PHE A 62 1.36 -9.89 -9.02
N LYS A 63 1.57 -11.14 -8.58
CA LYS A 63 1.79 -11.57 -7.20
C LYS A 63 3.13 -12.29 -7.07
N ILE A 64 3.75 -12.21 -5.89
CA ILE A 64 4.95 -12.99 -5.57
C ILE A 64 4.52 -14.43 -5.26
N THR A 65 5.11 -15.41 -5.95
CA THR A 65 4.83 -16.84 -5.74
C THR A 65 5.99 -17.60 -5.13
N ASP A 66 7.24 -17.19 -5.41
CA ASP A 66 8.44 -17.68 -4.72
C ASP A 66 9.39 -16.52 -4.40
N TRP A 67 10.08 -16.61 -3.26
CA TRP A 67 11.09 -15.65 -2.86
C TRP A 67 12.29 -16.31 -2.19
N GLN A 68 13.36 -16.44 -2.96
CA GLN A 68 14.68 -16.84 -2.47
C GLN A 68 15.49 -15.60 -2.08
N ARG A 69 15.58 -15.33 -0.77
CA ARG A 69 16.22 -14.11 -0.23
C ARG A 69 17.63 -13.91 -0.79
N GLY A 70 17.90 -12.69 -1.28
CA GLY A 70 19.18 -12.31 -1.86
C GLY A 70 19.50 -12.95 -3.22
N LYS A 71 18.54 -13.65 -3.85
CA LYS A 71 18.76 -14.38 -5.10
C LYS A 71 17.70 -14.12 -6.17
N ARG A 72 16.44 -14.48 -5.90
CA ARG A 72 15.37 -14.53 -6.92
C ARG A 72 13.99 -14.30 -6.31
N ILE A 73 13.11 -13.67 -7.09
CA ILE A 73 11.68 -13.54 -6.83
C ILE A 73 10.93 -13.96 -8.09
N ASP A 74 9.94 -14.83 -7.96
CA ASP A 74 9.06 -15.25 -9.06
C ASP A 74 7.69 -14.57 -8.94
N LEU A 75 7.16 -14.12 -10.08
CA LEU A 75 5.91 -13.37 -10.19
C LEU A 75 4.91 -14.07 -11.11
N THR A 76 3.62 -14.03 -10.78
CA THR A 76 2.51 -14.52 -11.63
C THR A 76 1.37 -13.54 -11.70
#